data_AF-A0A0S7Z6H8-F1
#
_entry.id   AF-A0A0S7Z6H8-F1
#
_cell.length_a   1.000
_cell.length_b   1.000
_cell.length_c   1.000
_cell.angle_alpha   90.00
_cell.angle_beta   90.00
_cell.angle_gamma   90.00
#
_symmetry.space_group_name_H-M   'P 1'
#
loop_
_entity.id
_entity.type
_entity.pdbx_description
1 polymer ?
#
loop_
_entity_poly.entity_id
_entity_poly.type
_entity_poly.pdbx_seq_one_letter_code
_entity_poly.pdbx_strand_id
1 'polypeptide(L)'
;MGKNRIEELFRDPTLEHPAADHFVVRHRWGSFCVTEETAIRILAAISGAGSAGLLRIETITGSMIFLRADAIVYVRQSTRAQRRAEQRFWKMLDDEEDEDEEDWK
;
A
#
# COMPACT_ATOMS: atom_id res chain seq x y z
N MET A 1 13.82 23.72 -3.69
CA MET A 1 13.96 22.78 -2.57
C MET A 1 13.91 21.38 -3.14
N GLY A 2 14.93 20.54 -2.93
CA GLY A 2 15.00 19.21 -3.54
C GLY A 2 13.91 18.29 -2.98
N LYS A 3 13.04 17.76 -3.85
CA LYS A 3 12.06 16.73 -3.49
C LYS A 3 12.79 15.56 -2.85
N ASN A 4 12.27 15.10 -1.71
CA ASN A 4 12.90 14.08 -0.90
C ASN A 4 12.80 12.75 -1.66
N ARG A 5 13.90 12.26 -2.26
CA ARG A 5 13.96 11.02 -3.07
C ARG A 5 13.34 9.79 -2.39
N ILE A 6 13.28 9.79 -1.06
CA ILE A 6 12.64 8.72 -0.27
C ILE A 6 11.11 8.81 -0.36
N GLU A 7 10.52 10.00 -0.39
CA GLU A 7 9.08 10.18 -0.59
C GLU A 7 8.65 9.78 -2.01
N GLU A 8 9.49 10.03 -3.01
CA GLU A 8 9.27 9.56 -4.39
C GLU A 8 9.25 8.03 -4.45
N LEU A 9 10.16 7.34 -3.75
CA LEU A 9 10.18 5.87 -3.67
C LEU A 9 8.92 5.26 -3.01
N PHE A 10 8.30 5.96 -2.07
CA PHE A 10 7.02 5.52 -1.48
C PHE A 10 5.79 5.91 -2.31
N ARG A 11 5.94 6.89 -3.22
CA ARG A 11 4.91 7.33 -4.17
C ARG A 11 5.05 6.68 -5.54
N ASP A 12 6.12 5.93 -5.82
CA ASP A 12 6.40 5.43 -7.16
C ASP A 12 5.36 4.39 -7.61
N PRO A 13 4.46 4.74 -8.56
CA PRO A 13 3.47 3.80 -9.08
C PRO A 13 4.11 2.72 -9.97
N THR A 14 5.41 2.80 -10.24
CA THR A 14 6.17 1.84 -11.06
C THR A 14 6.82 0.70 -10.28
N LEU A 15 6.77 0.71 -8.93
CA LEU A 15 6.97 -0.51 -8.15
C LEU A 15 5.81 -1.45 -8.50
N GLU A 16 6.03 -2.31 -9.50
CA GLU A 16 5.02 -3.12 -10.20
C GLU A 16 3.91 -3.60 -9.28
N HIS A 17 2.82 -2.82 -9.21
CA HIS A 17 1.65 -3.27 -8.49
C HIS A 17 1.11 -4.49 -9.27
N PRO A 18 0.91 -5.64 -8.61
CA PRO A 18 0.50 -6.86 -9.29
C PRO A 18 -0.73 -6.59 -10.14
N ALA A 19 -0.73 -6.90 -11.44
CA ALA A 19 -1.85 -6.57 -12.32
C ALA A 19 -3.19 -7.17 -11.85
N ALA A 20 -3.13 -8.28 -11.10
CA ALA A 20 -4.26 -8.94 -10.47
C ALA A 20 -4.77 -8.21 -9.21
N ASP A 21 -6.02 -8.48 -8.86
CA ASP A 21 -6.59 -8.07 -7.58
C ASP A 21 -5.83 -8.74 -6.44
N HIS A 22 -5.50 -7.96 -5.42
CA HIS A 22 -4.68 -8.41 -4.30
C HIS A 22 -5.08 -7.66 -3.03
N PHE A 23 -4.46 -8.04 -1.91
CA PHE A 23 -4.60 -7.31 -0.66
C PHE A 23 -3.31 -6.57 -0.36
N VAL A 24 -3.44 -5.38 0.23
CA VAL A 24 -2.32 -4.57 0.70
C VAL A 24 -2.30 -4.62 2.22
N VAL A 25 -1.19 -5.07 2.76
CA VAL A 25 -0.87 -5.01 4.19
C VAL A 25 0.00 -3.78 4.41
N ARG A 26 -0.54 -2.76 5.07
CA ARG A 26 0.23 -1.58 5.44
C ARG A 26 0.87 -1.80 6.79
N HIS A 27 2.19 -1.77 6.80
CA HIS A 27 3.03 -1.76 7.99
C HIS A 27 3.58 -0.35 8.20
N ARG A 28 4.01 -0.02 9.43
CA ARG A 28 4.60 1.29 9.75
C ARG A 28 5.73 1.72 8.81
N TRP A 29 6.47 0.76 8.27
CA TRP A 29 7.68 0.99 7.46
C TRP A 29 7.49 0.72 5.96
N GLY A 30 6.31 0.27 5.52
CA GLY A 30 6.10 -0.11 4.12
C GLY A 30 4.76 -0.79 3.85
N SER A 31 4.50 -1.04 2.58
CA SER A 31 3.29 -1.75 2.12
C SER A 31 3.69 -3.06 1.44
N PHE A 32 2.93 -4.12 1.67
CA PHE A 32 3.18 -5.43 1.09
C PHE A 32 1.94 -5.94 0.37
N CYS A 33 2.12 -6.41 -0.86
CA CYS A 33 1.04 -7.02 -1.65
C CYS A 33 0.98 -8.52 -1.35
N VAL A 34 -0.18 -9.00 -0.92
CA VAL A 34 -0.41 -10.39 -0.49
C VAL A 34 -1.65 -10.98 -1.15
N THR A 35 -1.74 -12.30 -1.14
CA THR A 35 -2.93 -13.04 -1.56
C THR A 35 -4.07 -12.86 -0.55
N GLU A 36 -5.30 -13.14 -0.99
CA GLU A 36 -6.48 -13.15 -0.13
C GLU A 36 -6.32 -14.10 1.06
N GLU A 37 -5.84 -15.32 0.83
CA GLU A 37 -5.58 -16.30 1.90
C GLU A 37 -4.65 -15.72 2.98
N THR A 38 -3.57 -15.07 2.56
CA THR A 38 -2.63 -14.44 3.49
C THR A 38 -3.26 -13.27 4.24
N ALA A 39 -4.07 -12.45 3.57
CA ALA A 39 -4.79 -11.35 4.21
C ALA A 39 -5.76 -11.85 5.29
N ILE A 40 -6.52 -12.92 5.01
CA ILE A 40 -7.44 -13.54 5.98
C ILE A 40 -6.68 -14.03 7.22
N ARG A 41 -5.53 -14.71 7.03
CA ARG A 41 -4.68 -15.16 8.14
C ARG A 41 -4.19 -13.99 9.01
N ILE A 42 -3.77 -12.90 8.37
CA ILE A 42 -3.32 -11.69 9.09
C ILE A 42 -4.48 -11.06 9.86
N LEU A 43 -5.64 -10.89 9.22
CA LEU A 43 -6.84 -10.32 9.84
C LEU A 43 -7.29 -11.13 11.07
N ALA A 44 -7.27 -12.46 10.98
CA ALA A 44 -7.54 -13.33 12.11
C ALA A 44 -6.52 -13.15 13.24
N ALA A 45 -5.24 -13.05 12.90
CA ALA A 45 -4.17 -12.89 13.87
C ALA A 45 -4.20 -11.54 14.60
N ILE A 46 -4.53 -10.44 13.92
CA ILE A 46 -4.63 -9.11 14.55
C ILE A 46 -5.93 -8.94 15.36
N SER A 47 -7.00 -9.62 14.97
CA SER A 47 -8.31 -9.55 15.66
C SER A 47 -8.37 -10.44 16.91
N GLY A 48 -7.48 -11.42 17.01
CA GLY A 48 -7.39 -12.31 18.18
C GLY A 48 -6.83 -11.60 19.42
N ALA A 49 -7.26 -12.05 20.61
CA ALA A 49 -6.74 -11.58 21.90
C ALA A 49 -5.29 -12.04 22.10
N GLY A 50 -4.33 -11.31 21.53
CA GLY A 50 -2.90 -11.64 21.61
C GLY A 50 -2.01 -11.00 20.54
N SER A 51 -2.30 -9.77 20.12
CA SER A 51 -1.71 -9.07 18.97
C SER A 51 -0.18 -8.79 19.01
N ALA A 52 0.56 -9.41 19.93
CA ALA A 52 2.01 -9.23 20.09
C ALA A 52 2.84 -10.34 19.39
N GLY A 53 2.36 -10.88 18.27
CA GLY A 53 3.02 -11.97 17.53
C GLY A 53 3.81 -11.50 16.31
N LEU A 54 4.93 -12.19 16.03
CA LEU A 54 5.59 -12.12 14.73
C LEU A 54 4.82 -13.00 13.73
N LEU A 55 4.31 -12.40 12.66
CA LEU A 55 3.56 -13.04 11.59
C LEU A 55 4.47 -13.36 10.42
N ARG A 56 4.46 -14.61 9.99
CA ARG A 56 5.05 -15.03 8.72
C ARG A 56 4.06 -14.73 7.59
N ILE A 57 4.52 -14.00 6.59
CA ILE A 57 3.70 -13.52 5.47
C ILE A 57 4.37 -13.94 4.17
N GLU A 58 3.55 -14.41 3.24
CA GLU A 58 3.96 -14.66 1.87
C GLU A 58 3.36 -13.57 0.97
N THR A 59 4.24 -12.88 0.26
CA THR A 59 3.85 -11.86 -0.71
C THR A 59 3.34 -12.53 -1.98
N ILE A 60 2.60 -11.78 -2.79
CA ILE A 60 2.09 -12.26 -4.09
C ILE A 60 3.22 -12.66 -5.08
N THR A 61 4.44 -12.16 -4.88
CA THR A 61 5.62 -12.53 -5.67
C THR A 61 6.35 -13.77 -5.11
N GLY A 62 5.79 -14.43 -4.08
CA GLY A 62 6.37 -15.60 -3.44
C GLY A 62 7.49 -15.28 -2.43
N SER A 63 7.79 -14.00 -2.19
CA SER A 63 8.76 -13.61 -1.16
C SER A 63 8.18 -13.83 0.24
N MET A 64 9.00 -14.38 1.14
CA MET A 64 8.63 -14.62 2.52
C MET A 64 9.18 -13.53 3.43
N ILE A 65 8.33 -12.94 4.25
CA ILE A 65 8.69 -11.88 5.20
C ILE A 65 8.09 -12.15 6.57
N PHE A 66 8.66 -11.52 7.59
CA PHE A 66 8.16 -11.57 8.97
C PHE A 66 7.82 -10.16 9.45
N LEU A 67 6.58 -9.94 9.85
CA LEU A 67 6.09 -8.65 10.35
C LEU A 67 5.55 -8.79 11.76
N ARG A 68 5.70 -7.77 12.59
CA ARG A 68 5.01 -7.76 13.89
C ARG A 68 3.55 -7.35 13.69
N ALA A 69 2.63 -8.10 14.29
CA ALA A 69 1.20 -7.83 14.20
C ALA A 69 0.82 -6.43 14.73
N ASP A 70 1.46 -5.99 15.82
CA ASP A 70 1.22 -4.69 16.45
C ASP A 70 1.68 -3.47 15.62
N ALA A 71 2.48 -3.69 14.59
CA ALA A 71 2.97 -2.65 13.70
C ALA A 71 2.23 -2.61 12.35
N ILE A 72 1.20 -3.45 12.18
CA ILE A 72 0.28 -3.41 11.05
C ILE A 72 -0.74 -2.29 11.28
N VAL A 73 -0.82 -1.38 10.32
CA VAL A 73 -1.72 -0.22 10.36
C VAL A 73 -3.10 -0.58 9.81
N TYR A 74 -3.13 -1.27 8.65
CA TYR A 74 -4.36 -1.78 8.06
C TYR A 74 -4.08 -2.92 7.08
N VAL A 75 -5.13 -3.69 6.79
CA VAL A 75 -5.18 -4.61 5.65
C VAL A 75 -6.36 -4.19 4.79
N ARG A 76 -6.15 -3.97 3.49
CA ARG A 76 -7.21 -3.56 2.56
C ARG A 76 -7.19 -4.39 1.28
N GLN A 77 -8.35 -4.59 0.67
CA GLN A 77 -8.41 -5.07 -0.70
C GLN A 77 -7.96 -3.96 -1.66
N SER A 78 -7.25 -4.33 -2.71
CA SER A 78 -6.81 -3.45 -3.79
C SER A 78 -7.21 -4.06 -5.13
N THR A 79 -8.42 -3.74 -5.54
CA THR A 79 -8.96 -4.16 -6.84
C THR A 79 -8.41 -3.27 -7.96
N ARG A 80 -8.49 -3.76 -9.20
CA ARG A 80 -8.18 -2.98 -10.40
C ARG A 80 -9.06 -1.72 -10.51
N ALA A 81 -10.33 -1.81 -10.13
CA ALA A 81 -11.25 -0.67 -10.15
C ALA A 81 -10.82 0.41 -9.15
N GLN A 82 -10.47 0.02 -7.91
CA GLN A 82 -9.97 0.94 -6.89
C GLN A 82 -8.67 1.62 -7.31
N ARG A 83 -7.71 0.86 -7.87
CA ARG A 83 -6.45 1.45 -8.35
C ARG A 83 -6.64 2.44 -9.50
N ARG A 84 -7.55 2.15 -10.43
CA ARG A 84 -7.91 3.11 -11.50
C ARG A 84 -8.57 4.36 -10.95
N ALA A 85 -9.41 4.23 -9.92
CA ALA A 85 -10.02 5.38 -9.26
C ALA A 85 -8.95 6.22 -8.53
N GLU A 86 -8.03 5.60 -7.80
CA GLU A 86 -6.90 6.28 -7.15
C GLU A 86 -6.02 7.01 -8.17
N GLN A 87 -5.66 6.37 -9.28
CA GLN A 87 -4.87 7.01 -10.34
C GLN A 87 -5.57 8.23 -10.93
N ARG A 88 -6.89 8.16 -11.16
CA ARG A 88 -7.66 9.31 -11.63
C ARG A 88 -7.69 10.44 -10.62
N PHE A 89 -7.89 10.12 -9.35
CA PHE A 89 -7.90 11.11 -8.28
C PHE A 89 -6.56 11.83 -8.17
N TRP A 90 -5.45 11.10 -8.16
CA TRP A 90 -4.11 11.71 -8.13
C TRP A 90 -3.84 12.56 -9.35
N LYS A 91 -4.22 12.09 -10.54
CA LYS A 91 -4.10 12.91 -11.75
C LYS A 91 -4.90 14.22 -11.63
N MET A 92 -6.12 14.17 -11.10
CA MET A 92 -6.92 15.39 -10.91
C MET A 92 -6.26 16.37 -9.93
N LEU A 93 -5.62 15.87 -8.88
CA LEU A 93 -4.87 16.72 -7.94
C LEU A 93 -3.62 17.32 -8.59
N ASP A 94 -2.88 16.55 -9.39
CA ASP A 94 -1.71 17.05 -10.13
C ASP A 94 -2.15 18.13 -11.14
N ASP A 95 -3.25 17.90 -11.87
CA ASP A 95 -3.82 18.87 -12.82
C ASP A 95 -4.28 20.16 -12.09
N GLU A 96 -4.86 20.06 -10.88
CA GLU A 96 -5.25 21.21 -10.04
C GLU A 96 -4.03 21.99 -9.52
N GLU A 97 -2.96 21.31 -9.06
CA GLU A 97 -1.71 21.96 -8.64
C GLU A 97 -1.04 22.73 -9.81
N ASP A 98 -1.09 22.19 -11.02
CA ASP A 98 -0.53 22.83 -12.22
C ASP A 98 -1.35 24.08 -12.62
N GLU A 99 -2.69 24.03 -12.55
CA GLU A 99 -3.57 25.18 -12.80
C GLU A 99 -3.33 26.31 -11.77
N ASP A 100 -3.23 25.95 -10.48
CA ASP A 100 -2.87 26.90 -9.42
C ASP A 100 -1.46 27.49 -9.63
N GLU A 101 -0.49 26.79 -10.22
CA GLU A 101 0.81 27.38 -10.53
C GLU A 101 0.80 28.34 -11.72
N GLU A 102 -0.11 28.16 -12.68
CA GLU A 102 -0.26 29.04 -13.84
C GLU A 102 -0.95 30.37 -13.47
N ASP A 103 -1.94 30.34 -12.58
CA ASP A 103 -2.68 31.54 -12.15
C ASP A 103 -1.84 32.54 -11.33
N TRP A 104 -0.70 32.10 -10.78
CA TRP A 104 0.21 32.93 -9.98
C TRP A 104 1.44 33.45 -10.75
N LYS A 105 1.57 33.13 -12.05
CA LYS A 105 2.66 33.59 -12.95
C LYS A 105 2.21 34.73 -13.85
#